data_AF-A0A0P0XGN1-F1
#
_entry.id   AF-A0A0P0XGN1-F1
#
_cell.length_a   1.000
_cell.length_b   1.000
_cell.length_c   1.000
_cell.angle_alpha   90.00
_cell.angle_beta   90.00
_cell.angle_gamma   90.00
#
_symmetry.space_group_name_H-M   'P 1'
#
loop_
_entity.id
_entity.type
_entity.pdbx_description
1 polymer ?
#
loop_
_entity_poly.entity_id
_entity_poly.type
_entity_poly.pdbx_seq_one_letter_code
_entity_poly.pdbx_strand_id
1 'polypeptide(L)'
;MMACVCVRVVGLQRVGEMMRQLKYVRGLEFAAGVGYVDFLSRVNRVEDEARRNGSWAAPHPWLNLFISSRDIAAFDRAVLNGMLADGVDGPMLIYPMLKSK
;
A
#
# COMPACT_ATOMS: atom_id res chain seq x y z
N MET A 1 6.53 10.50 1.49
CA MET A 1 5.27 10.14 2.17
C MET A 1 5.30 8.64 2.44
N MET A 2 5.32 8.22 3.71
CA MET A 2 5.52 6.81 4.09
C MET A 2 4.30 5.97 3.66
N ALA A 3 4.54 4.97 2.81
CA ALA A 3 3.62 3.86 2.68
C ALA A 3 3.40 3.25 4.07
N CYS A 4 2.14 3.24 4.51
CA CYS A 4 1.72 2.61 5.74
C CYS A 4 1.98 1.10 5.62
N VAL A 5 3.06 0.63 6.25
CA VAL A 5 3.27 -0.81 6.45
C VAL A 5 2.26 -1.24 7.51
N CYS A 6 1.09 -1.68 7.06
CA CYS A 6 0.09 -2.30 7.92
C CYS A 6 0.55 -3.73 8.20
N VAL A 7 1.33 -3.92 9.27
CA VAL A 7 1.65 -5.25 9.82
C VAL A 7 1.67 -5.18 11.34
N ARG A 8 0.64 -5.74 11.99
CA ARG A 8 0.74 -6.43 13.30
C ARG A 8 0.45 -7.83 12.92
N VAL A 9 1.29 -8.64 13.51
CA VAL A 9 1.04 -10.03 13.63
C VAL A 9 0.66 -10.29 15.06
N VAL A 10 -0.57 -10.76 15.21
CA VAL A 10 -0.99 -11.48 16.40
C VAL A 10 -0.45 -12.90 16.20
N GLY A 11 0.76 -13.13 16.73
CA GLY A 11 1.60 -14.31 16.48
C GLY A 11 3.06 -13.99 16.86
N LEU A 12 3.25 -13.59 18.12
CA LEU A 12 4.17 -12.54 18.56
C LEU A 12 5.69 -12.76 18.37
N GLN A 13 6.18 -14.00 18.25
CA GLN A 13 7.63 -14.23 18.17
C GLN A 13 8.16 -14.14 16.74
N ARG A 14 7.66 -15.00 15.85
CA ARG A 14 8.17 -15.12 14.47
C ARG A 14 8.10 -13.81 13.70
N VAL A 15 7.04 -13.05 13.88
CA VAL A 15 6.92 -11.78 13.15
C VAL A 15 7.66 -10.65 13.85
N GLY A 16 7.79 -10.69 15.18
CA GLY A 16 8.76 -9.84 15.85
C GLY A 16 10.15 -10.00 15.24
N GLU A 17 10.58 -11.23 14.99
CA GLU A 17 11.87 -11.52 14.36
C GLU A 17 12.00 -10.99 12.93
N MET A 18 10.97 -11.19 12.09
CA MET A 18 10.94 -10.65 10.72
C MET A 18 10.98 -9.11 10.72
N MET A 19 10.23 -8.47 11.62
CA MET A 19 10.16 -7.01 11.70
C MET A 19 11.48 -6.39 12.20
N ARG A 20 12.26 -7.08 13.02
CA ARG A 20 13.58 -6.58 13.50
C ARG A 20 14.56 -6.27 12.35
N GLN A 21 14.44 -6.95 11.22
CA GLN A 21 15.35 -6.78 10.08
C GLN A 21 14.97 -5.57 9.19
N LEU A 22 13.78 -5.00 9.38
CA LEU A 22 13.26 -3.93 8.56
C LEU A 22 13.71 -2.55 9.06
N LYS A 23 13.97 -1.63 8.14
CA LYS A 23 14.42 -0.25 8.41
C LYS A 23 13.26 0.76 8.37
N TYR A 24 12.19 0.49 9.12
CA TYR A 24 11.06 1.40 9.27
C TYR A 24 11.25 2.30 10.51
N VAL A 25 10.45 3.38 10.60
CA VAL A 25 10.47 4.26 11.78
C VAL A 25 9.82 3.54 12.95
N ARG A 26 10.60 3.28 14.00
CA ARG A 26 10.14 2.59 15.21
C ARG A 26 9.03 3.40 15.90
N GLY A 27 8.02 2.72 16.45
CA GLY A 27 6.87 3.35 17.09
C GLY A 27 5.70 3.62 16.15
N LEU A 28 5.87 3.43 14.83
CA LEU A 28 4.81 3.57 13.81
C LEU A 28 4.27 2.20 13.33
N GLU A 29 4.21 1.22 14.23
CA GLU A 29 3.63 -0.11 13.97
C GLU A 29 2.13 -0.14 14.31
N PHE A 30 1.29 -0.56 13.35
CA PHE A 30 -0.16 -0.68 13.54
C PHE A 30 -0.66 -2.04 13.11
N ALA A 31 -1.73 -2.52 13.76
CA ALA A 31 -2.70 -3.47 13.16
C ALA A 31 -3.77 -4.05 14.08
N ALA A 32 -4.49 -5.01 13.51
CA ALA A 32 -5.65 -5.69 14.02
C ALA A 32 -5.51 -7.20 13.81
N GLY A 33 -6.03 -7.98 14.77
CA GLY A 33 -6.40 -9.35 14.49
C GLY A 33 -7.74 -9.35 13.75
N VAL A 34 -7.77 -9.93 12.56
CA VAL A 34 -8.97 -10.03 11.71
C VAL A 34 -9.11 -11.44 11.17
N GLY A 35 -10.33 -11.83 10.80
CA GLY A 35 -10.56 -13.09 10.11
C GLY A 35 -9.86 -13.10 8.74
N TYR A 36 -9.54 -14.29 8.24
CA TYR A 36 -8.91 -14.45 6.93
C TYR A 36 -9.76 -13.85 5.80
N VAL A 37 -11.06 -14.15 5.80
CA VAL A 37 -12.01 -13.63 4.80
C VAL A 37 -12.20 -12.12 4.95
N ASP A 38 -12.20 -11.61 6.18
CA ASP A 38 -12.31 -10.18 6.46
C ASP A 38 -11.11 -9.42 5.87
N PHE A 39 -9.90 -9.98 5.97
CA PHE A 39 -8.71 -9.39 5.37
C PHE A 39 -8.77 -9.39 3.82
N LEU A 40 -9.22 -10.49 3.22
CA LEU A 40 -9.39 -10.58 1.77
C LEU A 40 -10.43 -9.57 1.26
N SER A 41 -11.51 -9.39 2.01
CA SER A 41 -12.64 -8.53 1.65
C SER A 41 -12.51 -7.09 2.17
N ARG A 42 -11.31 -6.68 2.60
CA ARG A 42 -11.08 -5.38 3.26
C ARG A 42 -11.45 -4.15 2.43
N VAL A 43 -11.52 -4.29 1.10
CA VAL A 43 -11.85 -3.20 0.17
C VAL A 43 -13.36 -2.97 0.07
N ASN A 44 -14.19 -3.95 0.42
CA ASN A 44 -15.65 -3.85 0.30
C ASN A 44 -16.21 -2.66 1.10
N ARG A 45 -15.68 -2.42 2.30
CA ARG A 45 -16.09 -1.26 3.10
C ARG A 45 -15.78 0.08 2.40
N VAL A 46 -14.64 0.17 1.72
CA VAL A 46 -14.24 1.37 0.97
C VAL A 46 -15.16 1.57 -0.24
N GLU A 47 -15.52 0.49 -0.90
CA GLU A 47 -16.51 0.52 -1.99
C GLU A 47 -17.89 1.00 -1.48
N ASP A 48 -18.39 0.46 -0.37
CA ASP A 48 -19.68 0.87 0.20
C ASP A 48 -19.69 2.35 0.57
N GLU A 49 -18.59 2.86 1.13
CA GLU A 49 -18.41 4.28 1.45
C GLU A 49 -18.39 5.14 0.18
N ALA A 50 -17.67 4.71 -0.86
CA ALA A 50 -17.62 5.37 -2.17
C ALA A 50 -18.98 5.35 -2.90
N ARG A 51 -19.79 4.31 -2.68
CA ARG A 51 -21.16 4.26 -3.22
C ARG A 51 -22.07 5.25 -2.49
N ARG A 52 -21.95 5.33 -1.17
CA ARG A 52 -22.76 6.27 -0.34
C ARG A 52 -22.46 7.73 -0.63
N ASN A 53 -21.21 8.09 -0.89
CA ASN A 53 -20.82 9.47 -1.19
C ASN A 53 -20.90 9.82 -2.70
N GLY A 54 -21.31 8.86 -3.55
CA GLY A 54 -21.44 9.02 -4.99
C GLY A 54 -20.12 8.98 -5.78
N SER A 55 -18.96 8.86 -5.12
CA SER A 55 -17.66 8.84 -5.80
C SER A 55 -17.42 7.55 -6.59
N TRP A 56 -18.11 6.46 -6.25
CA TRP A 56 -17.99 5.18 -6.97
C TRP A 56 -18.43 5.27 -8.44
N ALA A 57 -19.40 6.14 -8.75
CA ALA A 57 -19.90 6.32 -10.11
C ALA A 57 -19.09 7.36 -10.92
N ALA A 58 -18.14 8.05 -10.30
CA ALA A 58 -17.31 9.04 -10.96
C ALA A 58 -16.24 8.38 -11.87
N PRO A 59 -15.64 9.12 -12.81
CA PRO A 59 -14.51 8.61 -13.59
C PRO A 59 -13.29 8.32 -12.70
N HIS A 60 -12.68 7.15 -12.88
CA HIS A 60 -11.49 6.70 -12.14
C HIS A 60 -10.29 6.53 -13.10
N PRO A 61 -9.50 7.59 -13.35
CA PRO A 61 -8.38 7.54 -14.29
C PRO A 61 -7.15 6.83 -13.68
N TRP A 62 -7.25 5.53 -13.46
CA TRP A 62 -6.16 4.74 -12.87
C TRP A 62 -5.03 4.49 -13.86
N LEU A 63 -3.79 4.58 -13.36
CA LEU A 63 -2.59 4.24 -14.09
C LEU A 63 -1.90 3.05 -13.42
N ASN A 64 -1.82 1.93 -14.13
CA ASN A 64 -1.20 0.69 -13.65
C ASN A 64 0.04 0.39 -14.50
N LEU A 65 1.22 0.29 -13.87
CA LEU A 65 2.50 0.19 -14.56
C LEU A 65 3.38 -0.92 -13.97
N PHE A 66 4.16 -1.57 -14.82
CA PHE A 66 5.32 -2.35 -14.39
C PHE A 66 6.59 -1.56 -14.63
N ILE A 67 7.38 -1.38 -13.58
CA ILE A 67 8.65 -0.65 -13.61
C ILE A 67 9.77 -1.61 -13.30
N SER A 68 10.86 -1.54 -14.08
CA SER A 68 12.09 -2.29 -13.82
C SER A 68 12.68 -1.90 -12.46
N SER A 69 13.21 -2.87 -11.73
CA SER A 69 13.90 -2.61 -10.45
C SER A 69 15.11 -1.69 -10.59
N ARG A 70 15.70 -1.61 -11.79
CA ARG A 70 16.82 -0.68 -12.07
C ARG A 70 16.35 0.77 -12.11
N ASP A 71 15.12 1.00 -12.56
CA ASP A 71 14.61 2.34 -12.89
C ASP A 71 13.71 2.91 -11.79
N ILE A 72 13.28 2.10 -10.81
CA ILE A 72 12.35 2.52 -9.75
C ILE A 72 12.83 3.74 -8.97
N ALA A 73 14.14 3.88 -8.74
CA ALA A 73 14.70 5.04 -8.05
C ALA A 73 14.66 6.32 -8.90
N ALA A 74 14.81 6.20 -10.23
CA ALA A 74 14.67 7.33 -11.14
C ALA A 74 13.19 7.72 -11.29
N PHE A 75 12.31 6.72 -11.37
CA PHE A 75 10.86 6.91 -11.39
C PHE A 75 10.35 7.61 -10.13
N ASP A 76 10.82 7.20 -8.94
CA ASP A 76 10.47 7.84 -7.68
C ASP A 76 10.81 9.34 -7.68
N ARG A 77 12.03 9.71 -8.12
CA ARG A 77 12.44 11.12 -8.18
C ARG A 77 11.63 11.95 -9.18
N ALA A 78 11.36 11.39 -10.36
CA ALA A 78 10.71 12.14 -11.43
C ALA A 78 9.19 12.23 -11.24
N VAL A 79 8.56 11.13 -10.80
CA VAL A 79 7.10 10.99 -10.76
C VAL A 79 6.57 11.18 -9.35
N LEU A 80 7.02 10.38 -8.37
CA LEU A 80 6.43 10.39 -7.03
C LEU A 80 6.79 11.65 -6.24
N ASN A 81 8.08 12.00 -6.22
CA ASN A 81 8.60 13.19 -5.55
C ASN A 81 8.66 14.42 -6.48
N GLY A 82 8.27 14.26 -7.74
CA GLY A 82 8.26 15.32 -8.74
C GLY A 82 6.83 15.68 -9.16
N MET A 83 6.35 15.05 -10.23
CA MET A 83 5.03 15.35 -10.82
C MET A 83 3.85 15.18 -9.86
N LEU A 84 3.94 14.21 -8.94
CA LEU A 84 2.89 13.85 -7.98
C LEU A 84 3.27 14.23 -6.54
N ALA A 85 4.17 15.22 -6.36
CA ALA A 85 4.61 15.65 -5.04
C ALA A 85 3.46 16.10 -4.13
N ASP A 86 2.42 16.70 -4.72
CA ASP A 86 1.21 17.15 -4.02
C ASP A 86 0.18 16.02 -3.79
N GLY A 87 0.49 14.80 -4.26
CA GLY A 87 -0.38 13.64 -4.15
C GLY A 87 -1.39 13.49 -5.29
N VAL A 88 -2.26 12.49 -5.13
CA VAL A 88 -3.39 12.20 -6.03
C VAL A 88 -4.62 11.90 -5.16
N ASP A 89 -5.82 12.05 -5.70
CA ASP A 89 -7.09 11.80 -5.00
C ASP A 89 -7.39 10.30 -4.82
N GLY A 90 -6.38 9.51 -4.52
CA GLY A 90 -6.46 8.06 -4.36
C GLY A 90 -5.17 7.43 -3.84
N PRO A 91 -5.19 6.11 -3.57
CA PRO A 91 -4.02 5.41 -3.08
C PRO A 91 -2.98 5.20 -4.20
N MET A 92 -1.70 5.47 -3.90
CA MET A 92 -0.58 5.05 -4.73
C MET A 92 -0.01 3.73 -4.21
N LEU A 93 -0.12 2.66 -4.99
CA LEU A 93 0.35 1.31 -4.63
C LEU A 93 1.71 1.03 -5.27
N ILE A 94 2.69 0.64 -4.45
CA ILE A 94 4.05 0.33 -4.91
C ILE A 94 4.53 -0.91 -4.14
N TYR A 95 4.84 -1.98 -4.85
CA TYR A 95 5.43 -3.18 -4.28
C TYR A 95 6.25 -3.94 -5.33
N PRO A 96 7.37 -4.56 -4.95
CA PRO A 96 8.16 -5.36 -5.87
C PRO A 96 7.43 -6.67 -6.22
N MET A 97 7.63 -7.16 -7.44
CA MET A 97 7.22 -8.49 -7.85
C MET A 97 8.44 -9.31 -8.28
N LEU A 98 8.43 -10.60 -7.97
CA LEU A 98 9.41 -11.54 -8.51
C LEU A 98 9.01 -11.87 -9.95
N LYS A 99 9.95 -11.76 -10.88
CA LYS A 99 9.76 -12.32 -12.23
C LYS A 99 9.75 -13.84 -12.09
N SER A 100 8.76 -14.50 -12.68
CA SER A 100 8.86 -15.94 -12.92
C SER A 100 10.10 -16.20 -13.79
N LYS A 101 10.76 -17.34 -13.54
CA LYS A 101 11.65 -17.94 -14.54
C LYS A 101 10.84 -18.35 -15.77
#